data_AF-A0A699RGB1-F1
#
_entry.id   AF-A0A699RGB1-F1
#
_cell.length_a   1.000
_cell.length_b   1.000
_cell.length_c   1.000
_cell.angle_alpha   90.00
_cell.angle_beta   90.00
_cell.angle_gamma   90.00
#
_symmetry.space_group_name_H-M   'P 1'
#
loop_
_entity.id
_entity.type
_entity.pdbx_description
1 polymer ?
#
loop_
_entity_poly.entity_id
_entity_poly.type
_entity_poly.pdbx_seq_one_letter_code
_entity_poly.pdbx_strand_id
1 'polypeptide(L)'
;MQKWKGFMLRKSFRSQQRRPWTKNQKKDYYITVIKNNLGWKVKDFKGMTFEEIVAKFAAVWKLVEDFIPMGSKEEAERLKRKWFNL
;
A
#
# COMPACT_ATOMS: atom_id res chain seq x y z
N MET A 1 -16.39 21.25 31.01
CA MET A 1 -15.35 20.19 30.88
C MET A 1 -15.57 19.16 29.76
N GLN A 2 -16.79 18.87 29.30
CA GLN A 2 -17.02 17.77 28.33
C GLN A 2 -16.53 18.05 26.88
N LYS A 3 -16.65 19.30 26.39
CA LYS A 3 -16.25 19.69 25.02
C LYS A 3 -14.76 19.44 24.70
N TRP A 4 -13.88 19.61 25.69
CA TRP A 4 -12.43 19.44 25.53
C TRP A 4 -12.00 17.97 25.52
N LYS A 5 -12.70 17.09 26.25
CA LYS A 5 -12.46 15.65 26.20
C LYS A 5 -12.73 15.10 24.79
N GLY A 6 -13.83 15.50 24.16
CA GLY A 6 -14.16 15.09 22.79
C GLY A 6 -13.15 15.58 21.74
N PHE A 7 -12.65 16.80 21.88
CA PHE A 7 -11.59 17.33 21.01
C PHE A 7 -10.26 16.59 21.18
N MET A 8 -9.83 16.35 22.42
CA MET A 8 -8.61 15.59 22.71
C MET A 8 -8.69 14.14 22.21
N LEU A 9 -9.82 13.46 22.41
CA LEU A 9 -10.06 12.10 21.91
C LEU A 9 -10.03 12.03 20.37
N ARG A 10 -10.59 13.02 19.68
CA ARG A 10 -10.55 13.08 18.21
C ARG A 10 -9.14 13.33 17.69
N LYS A 11 -8.37 14.16 18.38
CA LYS A 11 -6.97 14.46 18.01
C LYS A 11 -6.07 13.26 18.27
N SER A 12 -6.22 12.56 19.40
CA SER A 12 -5.47 11.35 19.71
C SER A 12 -5.79 10.21 18.73
N PHE A 13 -7.06 9.99 18.42
CA PHE A 13 -7.48 8.98 17.44
C PHE A 13 -6.89 9.23 16.05
N ARG A 14 -6.96 10.48 15.55
CA ARG A 14 -6.38 10.86 14.25
C ARG A 14 -4.85 10.75 14.24
N SER A 15 -4.18 11.11 15.34
CA SER A 15 -2.74 10.91 15.52
C SER A 15 -2.35 9.43 15.62
N GLN A 16 -3.23 8.60 16.17
CA GLN A 16 -3.05 7.15 16.27
C GLN A 16 -3.21 6.47 14.91
N GLN A 17 -4.14 6.94 14.06
CA GLN A 17 -4.27 6.53 12.66
C GLN A 17 -3.08 6.97 11.79
N ARG A 18 -2.44 8.10 12.10
CA ARG A 18 -1.29 8.64 11.34
C ARG A 18 0.07 8.16 11.85
N ARG A 19 0.11 7.19 12.76
CA ARG A 19 1.39 6.68 13.25
C ARG A 19 2.18 6.10 12.07
N PRO A 20 3.43 6.56 11.86
CA PRO A 20 4.28 5.96 10.84
C PRO A 20 4.44 4.47 11.18
N TRP A 21 4.26 3.62 10.18
CA TRP A 21 4.37 2.18 10.37
C TRP A 21 5.76 1.82 10.89
N THR A 22 5.78 0.93 11.86
CA THR A 22 7.03 0.33 12.37
C THR A 22 7.73 -0.45 11.26
N LYS A 23 9.03 -0.69 11.40
CA LYS A 23 9.82 -1.46 10.42
C LYS A 23 9.21 -2.85 10.17
N ASN A 24 8.68 -3.50 11.21
CA ASN A 24 8.01 -4.79 11.11
C ASN A 24 6.68 -4.71 10.36
N GLN A 25 5.83 -3.72 10.64
CA GLN A 25 4.58 -3.52 9.91
C GLN A 25 4.82 -3.27 8.41
N LYS A 26 5.86 -2.49 8.06
CA LYS A 26 6.25 -2.30 6.66
C LYS A 26 6.71 -3.62 6.02
N LYS A 27 7.51 -4.40 6.74
CA LYS A 27 7.98 -5.72 6.29
C LYS A 27 6.81 -6.66 6.01
N ASP A 28 5.84 -6.75 6.92
CA ASP A 28 4.65 -7.60 6.78
C ASP A 28 3.77 -7.18 5.59
N TYR A 29 3.62 -5.87 5.39
CA TYR A 29 2.93 -5.33 4.23
C TYR A 29 3.62 -5.74 2.91
N TYR A 30 4.94 -5.52 2.80
CA TYR A 30 5.69 -5.89 1.60
C TYR A 30 5.64 -7.39 1.31
N ILE A 31 5.79 -8.24 2.34
CA ILE A 31 5.64 -9.69 2.18
C ILE A 31 4.24 -10.04 1.66
N THR A 32 3.20 -9.41 2.19
CA THR A 32 1.82 -9.66 1.74
C THR A 32 1.62 -9.31 0.27
N VAL A 33 2.13 -8.15 -0.17
CA VAL A 33 2.05 -7.74 -1.58
C VAL A 33 2.83 -8.69 -2.49
N ILE A 34 4.04 -9.09 -2.11
CA ILE A 34 4.86 -10.02 -2.91
C ILE A 34 4.19 -11.39 -3.02
N LYS A 35 3.66 -11.92 -1.90
CA LYS A 35 2.97 -13.23 -1.86
C LYS A 35 1.80 -13.27 -2.84
N ASN A 36 1.00 -12.22 -2.89
CA ASN A 36 -0.22 -12.18 -3.71
C ASN A 36 0.07 -12.12 -5.22
N ASN A 37 1.24 -11.62 -5.64
CA ASN A 37 1.56 -11.43 -7.06
C ASN A 37 2.42 -12.56 -7.65
N LEU A 38 3.30 -13.18 -6.86
CA LEU A 38 4.33 -14.08 -7.40
C LEU A 38 4.21 -15.55 -6.93
N GLY A 39 3.20 -15.89 -6.12
CA GLY A 39 3.02 -17.27 -5.61
C GLY A 39 3.98 -17.69 -4.49
N TRP A 40 4.66 -16.72 -3.85
CA TRP A 40 5.62 -16.97 -2.77
C TRP A 40 4.89 -17.34 -1.47
N LYS A 41 5.53 -18.16 -0.62
CA LYS A 41 5.03 -18.54 0.70
C LYS A 41 5.79 -17.80 1.79
N VAL A 42 5.17 -17.64 2.96
CA VAL A 42 5.80 -16.96 4.12
C VAL A 42 7.15 -17.56 4.49
N LYS A 43 7.28 -18.90 4.37
CA LYS A 43 8.53 -19.63 4.64
C LYS A 43 9.70 -19.18 3.75
N ASP A 44 9.42 -18.70 2.54
CA ASP A 44 10.44 -18.30 1.57
C ASP A 44 11.11 -16.98 1.97
N PHE A 45 10.49 -16.21 2.88
CA PHE A 45 11.02 -14.96 3.45
C PHE A 45 11.80 -15.18 4.76
N LYS A 46 11.89 -16.42 5.26
CA LYS A 46 12.64 -16.73 6.48
C LYS A 46 14.13 -16.56 6.22
N GLY A 47 14.81 -15.75 7.04
CA GLY A 47 16.24 -15.45 6.87
C GLY A 47 16.54 -14.28 5.91
N MET A 48 15.53 -13.75 5.22
CA MET A 48 15.70 -12.61 4.31
C MET A 48 15.82 -11.28 5.06
N THR A 49 16.75 -10.43 4.64
CA THR A 49 16.93 -9.09 5.21
C THR A 49 15.80 -8.15 4.79
N PHE A 50 15.71 -7.00 5.44
CA PHE A 50 14.72 -5.99 5.06
C PHE A 50 15.03 -5.39 3.67
N GLU A 51 16.30 -5.19 3.32
CA GLU A 51 16.67 -4.68 2.00
C GLU A 51 16.27 -5.64 0.87
N GLU A 52 16.49 -6.95 1.04
CA GLU A 52 16.12 -7.96 0.04
C GLU A 52 14.61 -7.99 -0.22
N ILE A 53 13.81 -7.84 0.84
CA ILE A 53 12.35 -7.77 0.74
C ILE A 53 11.91 -6.48 0.04
N VAL A 54 12.55 -5.36 0.33
CA VAL A 54 12.27 -4.08 -0.35
C VAL A 54 12.63 -4.15 -1.83
N ALA A 55 13.76 -4.77 -2.19
CA ALA A 55 14.16 -4.96 -3.58
C ALA A 55 13.14 -5.82 -4.36
N LYS A 56 12.68 -6.92 -3.77
CA LYS A 56 11.62 -7.76 -4.35
C LYS A 56 10.30 -7.01 -4.46
N PHE A 57 9.93 -6.24 -3.45
CA PHE A 57 8.73 -5.41 -3.48
C PHE A 57 8.78 -4.41 -4.64
N ALA A 58 9.92 -3.72 -4.84
CA ALA A 58 10.08 -2.77 -5.94
C ALA A 58 9.94 -3.45 -7.31
N ALA A 59 10.44 -4.67 -7.48
CA ALA A 59 10.26 -5.44 -8.72
C ALA A 59 8.78 -5.79 -8.97
N VAL A 60 8.06 -6.24 -7.94
CA VAL A 60 6.61 -6.50 -8.02
C VAL A 60 5.83 -5.22 -8.29
N TRP A 61 6.20 -4.12 -7.63
CA TRP A 61 5.54 -2.83 -7.81
C TRP A 61 5.67 -2.31 -9.24
N LYS A 62 6.86 -2.44 -9.85
CA LYS A 62 7.05 -2.15 -11.28
C LYS A 62 6.15 -2.98 -12.19
N LEU A 63 6.03 -4.29 -11.93
CA LEU A 63 5.09 -5.15 -12.67
C LEU A 63 3.65 -4.67 -12.54
N VAL A 64 3.23 -4.24 -11.34
CA VAL A 64 1.88 -3.68 -11.13
C VAL A 64 1.69 -2.35 -11.86
N GLU A 65 2.71 -1.48 -11.87
CA GLU A 65 2.71 -0.24 -12.64
C GLU A 65 2.67 -0.50 -14.15
N ASP A 66 3.32 -1.56 -14.64
CA ASP A 66 3.27 -1.96 -16.05
C ASP A 66 1.91 -2.59 -16.42
N PHE A 67 1.24 -3.25 -15.47
CA PHE A 67 -0.07 -3.89 -15.64
C PHE A 67 -1.26 -2.94 -15.53
N ILE A 68 -1.11 -1.86 -14.76
CA ILE A 68 -2.07 -0.75 -14.71
C ILE A 68 -1.45 0.34 -15.58
N PRO A 69 -1.71 0.39 -16.89
CA PRO A 69 -1.13 1.43 -17.71
C PRO A 69 -1.86 2.73 -17.34
N MET A 70 -1.38 3.40 -16.30
CA MET A 70 -1.71 4.78 -15.94
C MET A 70 -1.28 5.78 -17.05
N GLY A 71 -0.99 5.29 -18.26
CA GLY A 71 -0.35 6.03 -19.33
C GLY A 71 -0.78 5.67 -20.75
N SER A 72 -1.69 4.71 -21.00
CA SER A 72 -2.29 4.66 -22.34
C SER A 72 -3.32 5.77 -22.47
N LYS A 73 -3.10 6.68 -23.42
CA LYS A 73 -4.00 7.80 -23.69
C LYS A 73 -5.43 7.29 -23.94
N GLU A 74 -5.56 6.14 -24.61
CA GLU A 74 -6.81 5.40 -24.78
C GLU A 74 -7.52 4.99 -23.48
N GLU A 75 -6.86 4.38 -22.48
CA GLU A 75 -7.55 3.99 -21.25
C GLU A 75 -7.94 5.18 -20.39
N ALA A 76 -7.08 6.20 -20.31
CA ALA A 76 -7.42 7.45 -19.64
C ALA A 76 -8.63 8.14 -20.30
N GLU A 77 -8.75 8.08 -21.63
CA GLU A 77 -9.94 8.55 -22.34
C GLU A 77 -11.17 7.67 -22.13
N ARG A 78 -11.05 6.32 -22.13
CA ARG A 78 -12.18 5.43 -21.81
C ARG A 78 -12.70 5.67 -20.39
N LEU A 79 -11.82 5.85 -19.42
CA LEU A 79 -12.18 6.17 -18.04
C LEU A 79 -12.86 7.54 -17.94
N LYS A 80 -12.33 8.57 -18.60
CA LYS A 80 -12.98 9.89 -18.69
C LYS A 80 -14.38 9.77 -19.33
N ARG A 81 -14.52 9.09 -20.46
CA ARG A 81 -15.83 8.90 -21.13
C ARG A 81 -16.82 8.11 -20.26
N LYS A 82 -16.37 7.11 -19.50
CA LYS A 82 -17.24 6.40 -18.53
C LYS A 82 -17.63 7.27 -17.34
N TRP A 83 -16.73 8.13 -16.86
CA TRP A 83 -16.98 8.99 -15.70
C TRP A 83 -17.96 10.14 -15.99
N PHE A 84 -17.97 10.68 -17.21
CA PHE A 84 -18.94 11.70 -17.62
C PHE A 84 -20.34 11.13 -18.00
N ASN A 85 -20.51 9.81 -18.02
CA ASN A 85 -21.78 9.13 -18.31
C ASN A 85 -22.43 8.50 -17.07
N LEU A 86 -21.97 8.85 -15.87
CA LEU A 86 -22.49 8.46 -14.56
C LEU A 86 -23.02 9.70 -13.85
#